data_AF-A0A6P0Y820-F1
#
_entry.id   AF-A0A6P0Y820-F1
#
_cell.length_a   1.000
_cell.length_b   1.000
_cell.length_c   1.000
_cell.angle_alpha   90.00
_cell.angle_beta   90.00
_cell.angle_gamma   90.00
#
_symmetry.space_group_name_H-M   'P 1'
#
loop_
_entity.id
_entity.type
_entity.pdbx_description
1 polymer ?
#
loop_
_entity_poly.entity_id
_entity_poly.type
_entity_poly.pdbx_seq_one_letter_code
_entity_poly.pdbx_strand_id
1 'polypeptide(L)'
;MNYETARQFLIDQGTALETKINPDAFLMRLEQGKPPIPGQATNILLALKISFEMLQGDPLLDRELVAGLYLLAIESLKLFEAGRRKGVMWPPLLKEDIERISIAVKNIFSGVWPTDK
;
A
#
# COMPACT_ATOMS: atom_id res chain seq x y z
N MET A 1 7.76 10.19 -10.16
CA MET A 1 8.47 9.12 -9.43
C MET A 1 8.96 8.12 -10.46
N ASN A 2 10.20 7.65 -10.39
CA ASN A 2 10.69 6.56 -11.27
C ASN A 2 10.41 5.19 -10.62
N TYR A 3 10.65 4.09 -11.36
CA TYR A 3 10.38 2.74 -10.85
C TYR A 3 11.14 2.42 -9.56
N GLU A 4 12.44 2.71 -9.51
CA GLU A 4 13.28 2.42 -8.34
C GLU A 4 12.76 3.13 -7.08
N THR A 5 12.36 4.40 -7.22
CA THR A 5 11.76 5.18 -6.15
C THR A 5 10.41 4.59 -5.74
N ALA A 6 9.57 4.17 -6.70
CA ALA A 6 8.28 3.56 -6.42
C ALA A 6 8.43 2.22 -5.70
N ARG A 7 9.34 1.36 -6.18
CA ARG A 7 9.68 0.08 -5.57
C ARG A 7 10.12 0.26 -4.12
N GLN A 8 11.13 1.12 -3.89
CA GLN A 8 11.65 1.33 -2.54
C GLN A 8 10.58 1.93 -1.63
N PHE A 9 9.81 2.91 -2.13
CA PHE A 9 8.71 3.51 -1.38
C PHE A 9 7.68 2.46 -0.94
N LEU A 10 7.27 1.54 -1.82
CA LEU A 10 6.31 0.48 -1.49
C LEU A 10 6.87 -0.50 -0.45
N ILE A 11 8.14 -0.86 -0.55
CA ILE A 11 8.83 -1.70 0.45
C ILE A 11 8.84 -1.00 1.81
N ASP A 12 9.21 0.28 1.84
CA ASP A 12 9.29 1.08 3.07
C ASP A 12 7.91 1.24 3.72
N GLN A 13 6.85 1.46 2.92
CA GLN A 13 5.48 1.56 3.45
C GLN A 13 4.96 0.21 3.95
N GLY A 14 5.23 -0.88 3.22
CA GLY A 14 4.72 -2.23 3.51
C GLY A 14 5.41 -2.92 4.69
N THR A 15 6.72 -2.72 4.85
CA THR A 15 7.52 -3.34 5.93
C THR A 15 7.64 -2.43 7.17
N ALA A 16 6.91 -1.32 7.21
CA ALA A 16 7.05 -0.29 8.23
C ALA A 16 6.82 -0.79 9.68
N LEU A 17 5.91 -1.74 9.88
CA LEU A 17 5.63 -2.33 11.20
C LEU A 17 6.79 -3.20 11.71
N GLU A 18 7.53 -3.81 10.80
CA GLU A 18 8.65 -4.70 11.11
C GLU A 18 9.92 -3.87 11.38
N THR A 19 10.20 -2.90 10.49
CA THR A 19 11.40 -2.08 10.56
C THR A 19 11.31 -0.97 11.61
N LYS A 20 10.11 -0.39 11.78
CA LYS A 20 9.82 0.74 12.70
C LYS A 20 10.70 1.97 12.48
N ILE A 21 11.29 2.10 11.29
CA ILE A 21 12.20 3.20 10.94
C ILE A 21 11.42 4.49 10.72
N ASN A 22 10.29 4.41 10.00
CA ASN A 22 9.48 5.57 9.65
C ASN A 22 8.15 5.58 10.43
N PRO A 23 8.04 6.34 11.53
CA PRO A 23 6.81 6.40 12.33
C PRO A 23 5.64 7.05 11.60
N ASP A 24 5.90 7.73 10.48
CA ASP A 24 4.92 8.38 9.62
C ASP A 24 4.53 7.55 8.40
N ALA A 25 5.07 6.34 8.26
CA ALA A 25 4.64 5.39 7.24
C ALA A 25 3.17 5.01 7.44
N PHE A 26 2.52 4.60 6.35
CA PHE A 26 1.08 4.41 6.29
C PHE A 26 0.60 3.40 7.33
N LEU A 27 1.22 2.23 7.39
CA LEU A 27 0.89 1.19 8.36
C LEU A 27 1.19 1.64 9.80
N MET A 28 2.28 2.36 10.04
CA MET A 28 2.61 2.88 11.37
C MET A 28 1.56 3.86 11.88
N ARG A 29 1.03 4.73 11.01
CA ARG A 29 -0.04 5.67 11.40
C ARG A 29 -1.35 4.95 11.71
N LEU A 30 -1.72 3.96 10.89
CA LEU A 30 -2.90 3.13 11.17
C LEU A 30 -2.75 2.36 12.49
N GLU A 31 -1.57 1.81 12.78
CA GLU A 31 -1.27 1.13 14.06
C GLU A 31 -1.41 2.07 15.26
N GLN A 32 -0.92 3.31 15.12
CA GLN A 32 -1.04 4.36 16.13
C GLN A 32 -2.47 4.91 16.28
N GLY A 33 -3.44 4.45 15.48
CA GLY A 33 -4.80 5.00 15.47
C GLY A 33 -4.87 6.44 14.95
N LYS A 34 -3.88 6.85 14.15
CA LYS A 34 -3.80 8.18 13.54
C LYS A 34 -4.18 8.09 12.07
N PRO A 35 -4.89 9.09 11.53
CA PRO A 35 -5.15 9.14 10.10
C PRO A 35 -3.83 9.16 9.32
N PRO A 36 -3.80 8.58 8.10
CA PRO A 36 -2.69 8.76 7.17
C PRO A 36 -2.39 10.23 6.90
N ILE A 37 -1.16 10.54 6.49
CA ILE A 37 -0.80 11.89 6.07
C ILE A 37 -1.58 12.24 4.78
N PRO A 38 -2.09 13.47 4.62
CA PRO A 38 -2.75 13.88 3.39
C PRO A 38 -1.92 13.54 2.14
N GLY A 39 -2.54 12.87 1.17
CA GLY A 39 -1.88 12.42 -0.06
C GLY A 39 -1.09 11.11 0.05
N GLN A 40 -0.89 10.54 1.24
CA GLN A 40 -0.11 9.31 1.42
C GLN A 40 -0.75 8.11 0.69
N ALA A 41 -2.07 7.93 0.81
CA ALA A 41 -2.79 6.89 0.08
C ALA A 41 -2.69 7.08 -1.44
N THR A 42 -2.81 8.32 -1.92
CA THR A 42 -2.63 8.67 -3.34
C THR A 42 -1.22 8.34 -3.84
N ASN A 43 -0.19 8.66 -3.07
CA ASN A 43 1.20 8.36 -3.42
C ASN A 43 1.46 6.84 -3.45
N ILE A 44 0.85 6.07 -2.55
CA ILE A 44 0.89 4.61 -2.59
C ILE A 44 0.24 4.09 -3.87
N LEU A 45 -0.97 4.55 -4.21
CA LEU A 45 -1.67 4.13 -5.43
C LEU A 45 -0.88 4.50 -6.70
N LEU A 46 -0.25 5.67 -6.72
CA LEU A 46 0.63 6.09 -7.81
C LEU A 46 1.86 5.17 -7.93
N ALA A 47 2.51 4.85 -6.82
CA ALA A 47 3.65 3.94 -6.82
C ALA A 47 3.24 2.54 -7.29
N LEU A 48 2.10 2.01 -6.86
CA LEU A 48 1.56 0.73 -7.32
C LEU A 48 1.30 0.73 -8.84
N LYS A 49 0.76 1.83 -9.38
CA LYS A 49 0.53 1.98 -10.82
C LYS A 49 1.84 1.97 -11.61
N ILE A 50 2.83 2.74 -11.17
CA ILE A 50 4.17 2.78 -11.78
C ILE A 50 4.82 1.39 -11.72
N SER A 51 4.76 0.72 -10.57
CA SER A 51 5.31 -0.63 -10.42
C SER A 51 4.63 -1.63 -11.35
N PHE A 52 3.31 -1.58 -11.50
CA PHE A 52 2.59 -2.41 -12.46
C PHE A 52 3.09 -2.20 -13.90
N GLU A 53 3.16 -0.94 -14.36
CA GLU A 53 3.55 -0.61 -15.73
C GLU A 53 4.98 -1.08 -16.05
N MET A 54 5.87 -0.99 -15.07
CA MET A 54 7.28 -1.35 -15.23
C MET A 54 7.53 -2.85 -15.11
N LEU A 55 6.70 -3.57 -14.36
CA LEU A 55 6.75 -5.03 -14.23
C LEU A 55 5.95 -5.75 -15.32
N GLN A 56 5.27 -5.01 -16.21
CA GLN A 56 4.43 -5.59 -17.24
C GLN A 56 5.28 -6.45 -18.20
N GLY A 57 4.99 -7.75 -18.22
CA GLY A 57 5.72 -8.71 -19.06
C GLY A 57 6.98 -9.30 -18.41
N ASP A 58 7.37 -8.84 -17.22
CA ASP A 58 8.40 -9.49 -16.42
C ASP A 58 7.79 -10.67 -15.63
N PRO A 59 8.25 -11.91 -15.83
CA PRO A 59 7.73 -13.06 -15.10
C PRO A 59 8.22 -13.13 -13.64
N LEU A 60 9.16 -12.28 -13.24
CA LEU A 60 9.80 -12.32 -11.93
C LEU A 60 9.45 -11.09 -11.10
N LEU A 61 9.13 -11.32 -9.83
CA LEU A 61 9.03 -10.29 -8.81
C LEU A 61 10.08 -10.56 -7.75
N ASP A 62 10.81 -9.52 -7.36
CA ASP A 62 11.75 -9.65 -6.26
C ASP A 62 11.02 -9.84 -4.92
N ARG A 63 11.64 -10.61 -4.01
CA ARG A 63 10.99 -11.04 -2.77
C ARG A 63 10.67 -9.92 -1.81
N GLU A 64 11.50 -8.87 -1.79
CA GLU A 64 11.30 -7.73 -0.88
C GLU A 64 10.08 -6.93 -1.30
N LEU A 65 9.93 -6.65 -2.60
CA LEU A 65 8.76 -6.00 -3.15
C LEU A 65 7.51 -6.85 -2.91
N VAL A 66 7.56 -8.15 -3.16
CA VAL A 66 6.43 -9.05 -2.90
C VAL A 66 6.00 -9.00 -1.42
N ALA A 67 6.96 -9.06 -0.50
CA ALA A 67 6.67 -8.95 0.94
C ALA A 67 6.05 -7.59 1.29
N GLY A 68 6.62 -6.49 0.79
CA GLY A 68 6.09 -5.14 1.01
C GLY A 68 4.66 -4.99 0.49
N LEU A 69 4.38 -5.44 -0.73
CA LEU A 69 3.04 -5.40 -1.33
C LEU A 69 2.02 -6.24 -0.55
N TYR A 70 2.41 -7.46 -0.16
CA TYR A 70 1.56 -8.36 0.62
C TYR A 70 1.19 -7.74 1.98
N LEU A 71 2.18 -7.27 2.73
CA LEU A 71 1.98 -6.64 4.03
C LEU A 71 1.13 -5.37 3.90
N LEU A 72 1.40 -4.53 2.89
CA LEU A 72 0.66 -3.31 2.66
C LEU A 72 -0.84 -3.57 2.41
N ALA A 73 -1.18 -4.57 1.60
CA ALA A 73 -2.57 -4.94 1.33
C ALA A 73 -3.27 -5.52 2.57
N ILE A 74 -2.63 -6.46 3.26
CA ILE A 74 -3.27 -7.20 4.35
C ILE A 74 -3.31 -6.40 5.65
N GLU A 75 -2.21 -5.76 6.04
CA GLU A 75 -2.11 -5.06 7.33
C GLU A 75 -2.91 -3.76 7.33
N SER A 76 -3.01 -3.05 6.20
CA SER A 76 -3.81 -1.82 6.14
C SER A 76 -5.28 -2.06 6.49
N LEU A 77 -5.89 -3.10 5.92
CA LEU A 77 -7.28 -3.48 6.23
C LEU A 77 -7.43 -3.95 7.69
N LYS A 78 -6.52 -4.78 8.18
CA LYS A 78 -6.53 -5.25 9.58
C LYS A 78 -6.47 -4.09 10.56
N LEU A 79 -5.56 -3.15 10.34
CA LEU A 79 -5.36 -1.99 11.21
C LEU A 79 -6.53 -1.01 11.13
N PHE A 80 -7.08 -0.79 9.94
CA PHE A 80 -8.31 0.00 9.77
C PHE A 80 -9.47 -0.55 10.61
N GLU A 81 -9.76 -1.85 10.48
CA GLU A 81 -10.84 -2.50 11.23
C GLU A 81 -10.55 -2.57 12.74
N ALA A 82 -9.29 -2.74 13.14
CA ALA A 82 -8.88 -2.68 14.53
C ALA A 82 -9.10 -1.28 15.13
N GLY A 83 -8.70 -0.22 14.43
CA GLY A 83 -8.95 1.16 14.87
C GLY A 83 -10.43 1.49 14.90
N ARG A 84 -11.21 1.02 13.91
CA ARG A 84 -12.66 1.20 13.89
C ARG A 84 -13.32 0.58 15.13
N ARG A 85 -12.94 -0.65 15.49
CA ARG A 85 -13.41 -1.30 16.73
C ARG A 85 -13.01 -0.58 18.01
N LYS A 86 -11.91 0.17 17.99
CA LYS A 86 -11.43 1.02 19.09
C LYS A 86 -12.03 2.44 19.07
N GLY A 87 -12.93 2.75 18.14
CA GLY A 87 -13.55 4.07 18.04
C GLY A 87 -12.68 5.15 17.38
N VAL A 88 -11.65 4.76 16.62
CA VAL A 88 -10.85 5.71 15.83
C VAL A 88 -11.71 6.31 14.72
N MET A 89 -11.72 7.64 14.65
CA MET A 89 -12.42 8.39 13.60
C MET A 89 -11.54 8.47 12.35
N TRP A 90 -11.70 7.49 11.46
CA TRP A 90 -10.98 7.47 10.20
C TRP A 90 -11.47 8.55 9.22
N PRO A 91 -10.58 9.08 8.35
CA PRO A 91 -10.98 9.95 7.27
C PRO A 91 -12.05 9.31 6.38
N PRO A 92 -12.97 10.10 5.81
CA PRO A 92 -13.86 9.59 4.78
C PRO A 92 -13.02 9.06 3.62
N LEU A 93 -13.49 7.99 2.97
CA LEU A 93 -12.82 7.32 1.84
C LEU A 93 -11.59 6.46 2.16
N LEU A 94 -11.11 6.43 3.41
CA LEU A 94 -9.92 5.63 3.75
C LEU A 94 -10.12 4.13 3.46
N LYS A 95 -11.34 3.61 3.68
CA LYS A 95 -11.67 2.20 3.40
C LYS A 95 -11.56 1.92 1.90
N GLU A 96 -12.11 2.80 1.09
CA GLU A 96 -12.11 2.74 -0.36
C GLU A 96 -10.68 2.83 -0.91
N ASP A 97 -9.83 3.67 -0.32
CA ASP A 97 -8.42 3.74 -0.69
C ASP A 97 -7.64 2.47 -0.33
N ILE A 98 -7.90 1.88 0.84
CA ILE A 98 -7.33 0.57 1.24
C ILE A 98 -7.79 -0.56 0.31
N GLU A 99 -9.05 -0.55 -0.10
CA GLU A 99 -9.58 -1.49 -1.09
C GLU A 99 -8.90 -1.33 -2.45
N ARG A 100 -8.71 -0.08 -2.91
CA ARG A 100 -7.96 0.22 -4.14
C ARG A 100 -6.51 -0.25 -4.07
N ILE A 101 -5.84 -0.08 -2.93
CA ILE A 101 -4.49 -0.61 -2.69
C ILE A 101 -4.49 -2.12 -2.85
N SER A 102 -5.43 -2.82 -2.22
CA SER A 102 -5.54 -4.28 -2.30
C SER A 102 -5.78 -4.77 -3.74
N ILE A 103 -6.64 -4.08 -4.49
CA ILE A 103 -6.90 -4.36 -5.90
C ILE A 103 -5.64 -4.13 -6.75
N ALA A 104 -4.93 -3.02 -6.55
CA ALA A 104 -3.72 -2.71 -7.29
C ALA A 104 -2.60 -3.73 -7.02
N VAL A 105 -2.43 -4.18 -5.78
CA VAL A 105 -1.50 -5.28 -5.42
C VAL A 105 -1.89 -6.57 -6.14
N LYS A 106 -3.17 -6.94 -6.13
CA LYS A 106 -3.66 -8.10 -6.89
C LYS A 106 -3.33 -7.98 -8.38
N ASN A 107 -3.52 -6.80 -8.97
CA ASN A 107 -3.27 -6.55 -10.38
C ASN A 107 -1.79 -6.69 -10.76
N ILE A 108 -0.87 -6.26 -9.88
CA ILE A 108 0.57 -6.49 -10.03
C ILE A 108 0.85 -7.99 -10.06
N PHE A 109 0.31 -8.75 -9.09
CA PHE A 109 0.54 -10.20 -9.03
C PHE A 109 -0.09 -10.98 -10.18
N SER A 110 -1.24 -10.53 -10.70
CA SER A 110 -1.90 -11.19 -11.83
C SER A 110 -1.41 -10.71 -13.19
N GLY A 111 -0.63 -9.62 -13.26
CA GLY A 111 -0.22 -8.98 -14.51
C GLY A 111 -1.39 -8.36 -15.31
N VAL A 112 -2.53 -8.10 -14.67
CA VAL A 112 -3.74 -7.57 -15.32
C VAL A 112 -4.20 -6.31 -14.60
N TRP A 113 -4.08 -5.16 -15.26
CA TRP A 113 -4.71 -3.93 -14.81
C TRP A 113 -6.03 -3.77 -15.55
N PRO A 114 -7.18 -3.65 -14.87
CA PRO A 114 -8.42 -3.29 -15.52
C PRO A 114 -8.21 -1.94 -16.20
N THR A 115 -8.13 -1.93 -17.52
CA THR A 115 -8.36 -0.71 -18.29
C THR A 115 -9.81 -0.35 -18.08
N ASP A 116 -10.08 0.89 -17.67
CA ASP A 116 -11.41 1.48 -17.76
C ASP A 116 -11.94 1.14 -19.17
N LYS A 117 -13.03 0.37 -19.23
CA LYS A 117 -13.75 0.13 -20.48
C LYS A 117 -14.48 1.39 -20.89
#